data_AF-A0A5J4URE7-F1
#
_entry.id   AF-A0A5J4URE7-F1
#
_cell.length_a   1.000
_cell.length_b   1.000
_cell.length_c   1.000
_cell.angle_alpha   90.00
_cell.angle_beta   90.00
_cell.angle_gamma   90.00
#
_symmetry.space_group_name_H-M   'P 1'
#
loop_
_entity.id
_entity.type
_entity.pdbx_description
1 polymer ?
#
loop_
_entity_poly.entity_id
_entity_poly.type
_entity_poly.pdbx_seq_one_letter_code
_entity_poly.pdbx_strand_id
1 'polypeptide(L)'
;MDHASDYNVDGGLLSLGEFIFLELLSQMELPQDVRQFLILNKKTFKLILHPRYARIIQSIIQITPEFVIKEAWQGRSDGNKFIHQDQDDCCTIAIDPIITEGIARIEVMFENTLGWDRSIGFADASCSFAAGKAPSDDGNQQKTVRYWGFIGYLSHITYFIDGNQEYANRQRVAVEVDMTTVPQRATFFVEDVEQPNFVIGIPEAIRFWV
;
A
#
# COMPACT_ATOMS: atom_id res chain seq x y z
N MET A 1 -15.35 -39.16 -39.16
CA MET A 1 -14.36 -38.08 -39.37
C MET A 1 -15.16 -36.90 -39.86
N ASP A 2 -15.39 -35.81 -39.15
CA ASP A 2 -14.71 -35.28 -37.96
C ASP A 2 -15.74 -34.63 -37.02
N HIS A 3 -15.61 -34.94 -35.74
CA HIS A 3 -16.19 -34.16 -34.66
C HIS A 3 -15.32 -32.90 -34.46
N ALA A 4 -15.53 -31.88 -35.28
CA ALA A 4 -15.03 -30.54 -34.95
C ALA A 4 -16.00 -29.88 -33.96
N SER A 5 -16.04 -30.40 -32.74
CA SER A 5 -16.71 -29.79 -31.59
C SER A 5 -15.69 -29.07 -30.73
N ASP A 6 -15.22 -27.91 -31.17
CA ASP A 6 -14.42 -27.05 -30.30
C ASP A 6 -15.02 -25.63 -30.28
N TYR A 7 -15.83 -25.42 -29.25
CA TYR A 7 -16.04 -24.18 -28.49
C TYR A 7 -15.70 -22.84 -29.18
N ASN A 8 -16.31 -22.54 -30.32
CA ASN A 8 -16.27 -21.19 -30.86
C ASN A 8 -17.32 -20.33 -30.14
N VAL A 9 -16.88 -19.55 -29.16
CA VAL A 9 -17.71 -18.52 -28.54
C VAL A 9 -17.76 -17.31 -29.48
N ASP A 10 -18.96 -16.84 -29.81
CA ASP A 10 -19.13 -15.67 -30.66
C ASP A 10 -18.39 -14.46 -30.04
N GLY A 11 -17.39 -13.94 -30.76
CA GLY A 11 -16.53 -12.85 -30.30
C GLY A 11 -15.16 -13.26 -29.72
N GLY A 12 -14.89 -14.55 -29.51
CA GLY A 12 -13.58 -15.09 -29.11
C GLY A 12 -12.59 -15.22 -30.28
N LEU A 13 -11.29 -15.40 -29.97
CA LEU A 13 -10.33 -15.89 -30.97
C LEU A 13 -10.61 -17.37 -31.23
N LEU A 14 -10.59 -17.79 -32.50
CA LEU A 14 -10.77 -19.19 -32.90
C LEU A 14 -9.86 -20.09 -32.06
N SER A 15 -10.43 -21.16 -31.51
CA SER A 15 -9.72 -22.15 -30.65
C SER A 15 -9.23 -21.64 -29.29
N LEU A 16 -9.63 -20.45 -28.84
CA LEU A 16 -9.32 -19.92 -27.51
C LEU A 16 -10.62 -19.62 -26.75
N GLY A 17 -10.64 -19.94 -25.45
CA GLY A 17 -11.80 -19.71 -24.58
C GLY A 17 -12.12 -18.22 -24.41
N GLU A 18 -13.35 -17.91 -23.99
CA GLU A 18 -13.88 -16.53 -23.84
C GLU A 18 -13.02 -15.62 -22.93
N PHE A 19 -12.25 -16.21 -22.00
CA PHE A 19 -11.47 -15.49 -21.00
C PHE A 19 -9.98 -15.33 -21.32
N ILE A 20 -9.52 -15.75 -22.51
CA ILE A 20 -8.09 -15.76 -22.85
C ILE A 20 -7.42 -14.39 -22.68
N PHE A 21 -8.14 -13.30 -22.96
CA PHE A 21 -7.60 -11.96 -22.77
C PHE A 21 -7.45 -11.56 -21.30
N LEU A 22 -8.30 -12.06 -20.40
CA LEU A 22 -8.12 -11.85 -18.97
C LEU A 22 -6.94 -12.68 -18.44
N GLU A 23 -6.72 -13.87 -18.98
CA GLU A 23 -5.55 -14.68 -18.67
C GLU A 23 -4.27 -13.97 -19.13
N LEU A 24 -4.23 -13.47 -20.36
CA LEU A 24 -3.09 -12.68 -20.85
C LEU A 24 -2.84 -11.43 -20.00
N LEU A 25 -3.89 -10.69 -19.64
CA LEU A 25 -3.78 -9.54 -18.74
C LEU A 25 -3.16 -9.94 -17.39
N SER A 26 -3.54 -11.09 -16.81
CA SER A 26 -2.99 -11.56 -15.53
C SER A 26 -1.52 -11.98 -15.58
N GLN A 27 -0.95 -12.18 -16.77
CA GLN A 27 0.47 -12.52 -16.96
C GLN A 27 1.32 -11.27 -17.23
N MET A 28 0.72 -10.08 -17.38
CA MET A 28 1.46 -8.84 -17.62
C MET A 28 2.03 -8.28 -16.31
N GLU A 29 3.32 -7.94 -16.30
CA GLU A 29 3.98 -7.41 -15.10
C GLU A 29 3.97 -5.87 -15.05
N LEU A 30 3.95 -5.20 -16.21
CA LEU A 30 4.03 -3.75 -16.31
C LEU A 30 2.65 -3.13 -16.57
N PRO A 31 2.22 -2.13 -15.77
CA PRO A 31 0.95 -1.42 -16.00
C PRO A 31 0.84 -0.75 -17.38
N GLN A 32 1.98 -0.37 -17.98
CA GLN A 32 2.02 0.22 -19.32
C GLN A 32 1.64 -0.78 -20.42
N ASP A 33 2.08 -2.04 -20.30
CA ASP A 33 1.75 -3.09 -21.25
C ASP A 33 0.26 -3.40 -21.25
N VAL A 34 -0.35 -3.41 -20.05
CA VAL A 34 -1.80 -3.55 -19.89
C VAL A 34 -2.53 -2.39 -20.58
N ARG A 35 -2.10 -1.14 -20.35
CA ARG A 35 -2.70 0.02 -21.02
C ARG A 35 -2.59 -0.07 -22.53
N GLN A 36 -1.42 -0.44 -23.05
CA GLN A 36 -1.20 -0.58 -24.48
C GLN A 36 -2.08 -1.68 -25.07
N PHE A 37 -2.20 -2.82 -24.38
CA PHE A 37 -3.08 -3.93 -24.76
C PHE A 37 -4.56 -3.54 -24.84
N LEU A 38 -5.05 -2.76 -23.88
CA LEU A 38 -6.46 -2.33 -23.82
C LEU A 38 -6.83 -1.31 -24.89
N ILE A 39 -5.90 -0.45 -25.30
CA ILE A 39 -6.16 0.64 -26.26
C ILE A 39 -6.05 0.15 -27.72
N LEU A 40 -5.38 -0.99 -27.96
CA LEU A 40 -5.16 -1.54 -29.31
C LEU A 40 -6.45 -1.95 -30.05
N ASN A 41 -7.58 -2.22 -29.38
CA ASN A 41 -8.84 -2.57 -30.05
C ASN A 41 -10.12 -2.26 -29.23
N LYS A 42 -11.20 -1.86 -29.92
CA LYS A 42 -12.53 -1.65 -29.30
C LYS A 42 -13.06 -2.87 -28.54
N LYS A 43 -12.67 -4.09 -28.94
CA LYS A 43 -13.04 -5.34 -28.24
C LYS A 43 -12.31 -5.50 -26.90
N THR A 44 -11.02 -5.16 -26.84
CA THR A 44 -10.23 -5.25 -25.59
C THR A 44 -10.58 -4.13 -24.62
N PHE A 45 -11.08 -2.99 -25.09
CA PHE A 45 -11.59 -1.93 -24.22
C PHE A 45 -12.74 -2.40 -23.30
N LYS A 46 -13.58 -3.35 -23.73
CA LYS A 46 -14.65 -3.92 -22.89
C LYS A 46 -14.12 -4.70 -21.69
N LEU A 47 -12.84 -5.13 -21.69
CA LEU A 47 -12.22 -5.80 -20.56
C LEU A 47 -12.15 -4.90 -19.33
N ILE A 48 -12.04 -3.57 -19.50
CA ILE A 48 -12.04 -2.59 -18.40
C ILE A 48 -13.33 -2.68 -17.57
N LEU A 49 -14.45 -3.03 -18.21
CA LEU A 49 -15.76 -3.14 -17.56
C LEU A 49 -15.96 -4.49 -16.85
N HIS A 50 -15.05 -5.45 -17.04
CA HIS A 50 -15.20 -6.78 -16.48
C HIS A 50 -14.83 -6.79 -14.98
N PRO A 51 -15.61 -7.40 -14.08
CA PRO A 51 -15.32 -7.40 -12.63
C PRO A 51 -13.93 -7.94 -12.25
N ARG A 52 -13.40 -8.89 -13.03
CA ARG A 52 -12.03 -9.43 -12.83
C ARG A 52 -10.93 -8.44 -13.18
N TYR A 53 -11.20 -7.43 -14.01
CA TYR A 53 -10.20 -6.43 -14.41
C TYR A 53 -9.63 -5.70 -13.20
N ALA A 54 -10.51 -5.22 -12.30
CA ALA A 54 -10.07 -4.55 -11.08
C ALA A 54 -9.12 -5.42 -10.25
N ARG A 55 -9.42 -6.72 -10.10
CA ARG A 55 -8.55 -7.67 -9.38
C ARG A 55 -7.21 -7.88 -10.07
N ILE A 56 -7.21 -8.02 -11.40
CA ILE A 56 -5.99 -8.20 -12.20
C ILE A 56 -5.12 -6.95 -12.14
N ILE A 57 -5.71 -5.76 -12.31
CA ILE A 57 -4.98 -4.50 -12.20
C ILE A 57 -4.42 -4.31 -10.79
N GLN A 58 -5.20 -4.62 -9.76
CA GLN A 58 -4.71 -4.60 -8.38
C GLN A 58 -3.51 -5.53 -8.19
N SER A 59 -3.54 -6.76 -8.72
CA SER A 59 -2.40 -7.68 -8.59
C SER A 59 -1.16 -7.23 -9.36
N ILE A 60 -1.33 -6.53 -10.50
CA ILE A 60 -0.21 -6.01 -11.30
C ILE A 60 0.41 -4.77 -10.67
N ILE A 61 -0.39 -3.96 -9.97
CA ILE A 61 0.05 -2.73 -9.31
C ILE A 61 0.51 -3.00 -7.86
N GLN A 62 0.33 -4.23 -7.35
CA GLN A 62 0.69 -4.56 -5.98
C GLN A 62 2.21 -4.55 -5.81
N ILE A 63 2.69 -3.57 -5.05
CA ILE A 63 4.08 -3.46 -4.67
C ILE A 63 4.34 -4.44 -3.52
N THR A 64 5.34 -5.30 -3.65
CA THR A 64 5.78 -6.15 -2.54
C THR A 64 6.55 -5.29 -1.55
N PRO A 65 6.09 -5.13 -0.30
CA PRO A 65 6.79 -4.29 0.67
C PRO A 65 8.10 -4.96 1.11
N GLU A 66 9.17 -4.19 1.19
CA GLU A 66 10.44 -4.63 1.76
C GLU A 66 10.69 -3.91 3.10
N PHE A 67 10.76 -4.68 4.18
CA PHE A 67 11.00 -4.14 5.52
C PHE A 67 12.48 -3.82 5.72
N VAL A 68 12.80 -2.56 6.03
CA VAL A 68 14.18 -2.11 6.28
C VAL A 68 14.58 -2.45 7.71
N ILE A 69 15.13 -3.65 7.92
CA ILE A 69 15.61 -4.14 9.21
C ILE A 69 17.10 -3.78 9.37
N LYS A 70 17.45 -2.95 10.37
CA LYS A 70 18.84 -2.50 10.60
C LYS A 70 19.63 -3.51 11.42
N GLU A 71 18.99 -4.10 12.42
CA GLU A 71 19.62 -5.04 13.35
C GLU A 71 18.75 -6.30 13.50
N ALA A 72 19.39 -7.46 13.58
CA ALA A 72 18.69 -8.76 13.65
C ALA A 72 17.78 -8.89 14.89
N TRP A 73 18.09 -8.17 15.97
CA TRP A 73 17.31 -8.19 17.20
C TRP A 73 15.99 -7.42 17.11
N GLN A 74 15.80 -6.53 16.13
CA GLN A 74 14.52 -5.83 15.95
C GLN A 74 13.41 -6.81 15.56
N GLY A 75 13.74 -7.80 14.74
CA GLY A 75 12.74 -8.68 14.19
C GLY A 75 13.20 -9.39 12.92
N ARG A 76 12.23 -10.02 12.27
CA ARG A 76 12.41 -10.66 10.97
C ARG A 76 11.18 -10.44 10.10
N SER A 77 11.36 -10.52 8.79
CA SER A 77 10.27 -10.54 7.83
C SER A 77 9.91 -11.96 7.40
N ASP A 78 8.62 -12.20 7.19
CA ASP A 78 8.08 -13.41 6.56
C ASP A 78 7.03 -12.97 5.53
N GLY A 79 7.46 -12.87 4.26
CA GLY A 79 6.66 -12.26 3.20
C GLY A 79 6.27 -10.82 3.54
N ASN A 80 4.96 -10.55 3.58
CA ASN A 80 4.39 -9.24 3.92
C ASN A 80 4.18 -9.02 5.42
N LYS A 81 4.79 -9.85 6.27
CA LYS A 81 4.69 -9.74 7.73
C LYS A 81 6.04 -9.37 8.32
N PHE A 82 6.03 -8.39 9.22
CA PHE A 82 7.14 -8.14 10.13
C PHE A 82 6.82 -8.76 11.49
N ILE A 83 7.78 -9.47 12.07
CA ILE A 83 7.67 -10.10 13.38
C ILE A 83 8.72 -9.46 14.28
N HIS A 84 8.26 -8.59 15.18
CA HIS A 84 9.10 -8.00 16.22
C HIS A 84 9.68 -9.08 17.13
N GLN A 85 10.95 -8.98 17.54
CA GLN A 85 11.44 -9.84 18.63
C GLN A 85 10.94 -9.28 19.96
N ASP A 86 10.57 -10.16 20.88
CA ASP A 86 9.89 -9.87 22.16
C ASP A 86 10.76 -9.06 23.14
N GLN A 87 11.04 -7.81 22.78
CA GLN A 87 11.73 -6.80 23.58
C GLN A 87 10.78 -5.63 23.79
N ASP A 88 10.83 -5.00 24.96
CA ASP A 88 9.98 -3.85 25.33
C ASP A 88 10.52 -2.50 24.77
N ASP A 89 11.16 -2.55 23.60
CA ASP A 89 11.78 -1.38 22.97
C ASP A 89 10.88 -0.79 21.86
N CYS A 90 11.05 0.51 21.58
CA CYS A 90 10.42 1.12 20.42
C CYS A 90 10.94 0.48 19.13
N CYS A 91 10.04 0.17 18.20
CA CYS A 91 10.41 -0.34 16.89
C CYS A 91 9.71 0.46 15.81
N THR A 92 10.49 1.09 14.94
CA THR A 92 10.00 1.73 13.72
C THR A 92 10.65 1.07 12.53
N ILE A 93 9.83 0.53 11.63
CA ILE A 93 10.30 -0.16 10.44
C ILE A 93 9.90 0.63 9.20
N ALA A 94 10.90 1.15 8.51
CA ALA A 94 10.73 1.74 7.19
C ALA A 94 10.38 0.65 6.16
N ILE A 95 9.56 1.00 5.16
CA ILE A 95 9.09 0.07 4.14
C ILE A 95 9.45 0.61 2.77
N ASP A 96 10.24 -0.16 2.01
CA ASP A 96 10.57 0.12 0.63
C ASP A 96 9.49 -0.44 -0.33
N PRO A 97 9.33 0.20 -1.51
CA PRO A 97 10.13 1.28 -2.08
C PRO A 97 9.76 2.68 -1.57
N ILE A 98 10.66 3.63 -1.80
CA ILE A 98 10.37 5.07 -1.71
C ILE A 98 9.32 5.43 -2.77
N ILE A 99 8.31 6.20 -2.36
CA ILE A 99 7.25 6.68 -3.23
C ILE A 99 7.61 8.09 -3.72
N THR A 100 7.64 8.27 -5.03
CA THR A 100 7.98 9.55 -5.69
C THR A 100 6.92 10.02 -6.69
N GLU A 101 6.03 9.13 -7.12
CA GLU A 101 5.03 9.43 -8.14
C GLU A 101 3.78 8.56 -7.97
N GLY A 102 2.69 8.97 -8.63
CA GLY A 102 1.44 8.22 -8.66
C GLY A 102 0.65 8.30 -7.34
N ILE A 103 -0.24 7.33 -7.17
CA ILE A 103 -1.02 7.13 -5.94
C ILE A 103 -0.57 5.81 -5.34
N ALA A 104 -0.08 5.83 -4.10
CA ALA A 104 0.37 4.65 -3.39
C ALA A 104 -0.39 4.51 -2.08
N ARG A 105 -0.81 3.29 -1.76
CA ARG A 105 -1.51 2.97 -0.51
C ARG A 105 -0.82 1.80 0.17
N ILE A 106 -0.53 1.96 1.46
CA ILE A 106 -0.13 0.87 2.34
C ILE A 106 -1.26 0.56 3.31
N GLU A 107 -1.53 -0.71 3.53
CA GLU A 107 -2.50 -1.21 4.49
C GLU A 107 -1.83 -2.19 5.44
N VAL A 108 -2.06 -2.01 6.73
CA VAL A 108 -1.38 -2.75 7.80
C VAL A 108 -2.41 -3.23 8.81
N MET A 109 -2.15 -4.41 9.37
CA MET A 109 -2.92 -4.98 10.47
C MET A 109 -1.95 -5.38 11.59
N PHE A 110 -2.15 -4.79 12.76
CA PHE A 110 -1.38 -5.16 13.96
C PHE A 110 -2.06 -6.37 14.63
N GLU A 111 -1.35 -7.49 14.78
CA GLU A 111 -1.93 -8.72 15.35
C GLU A 111 -2.05 -8.67 16.88
N ASN A 112 -0.94 -8.35 17.56
CA ASN A 112 -0.88 -8.28 19.02
C ASN A 112 0.18 -7.27 19.45
N THR A 113 -0.24 -6.24 20.17
CA THR A 113 0.61 -5.15 20.66
C THR A 113 0.82 -5.21 22.18
N LEU A 114 0.25 -6.20 22.88
CA LEU A 114 0.38 -6.38 24.33
C LEU A 114 -0.01 -5.14 25.18
N GLY A 115 -0.83 -4.25 24.61
CA GLY A 115 -1.24 -3.00 25.26
C GLY A 115 -0.28 -1.82 25.02
N TRP A 116 0.85 -2.05 24.34
CA TRP A 116 1.69 -0.99 23.81
C TRP A 116 1.01 -0.28 22.64
N ASP A 117 1.44 0.96 22.39
CA ASP A 117 0.88 1.76 21.31
C ASP A 117 1.30 1.22 19.94
N ARG A 118 0.50 1.55 18.92
CA ARG A 118 0.70 1.17 17.52
C ARG A 118 0.47 2.39 16.66
N SER A 119 1.27 2.53 15.62
CA SER A 119 1.11 3.67 14.73
C SER A 119 1.54 3.32 13.32
N ILE A 120 0.96 4.01 12.36
CA ILE A 120 1.39 3.97 10.97
C ILE A 120 1.66 5.39 10.51
N GLY A 121 2.55 5.55 9.55
CA GLY A 121 2.85 6.85 9.00
C GLY A 121 3.70 6.82 7.75
N PHE A 122 4.17 8.02 7.41
CA PHE A 122 5.17 8.21 6.39
C PHE A 122 6.19 9.23 6.87
N ALA A 123 7.34 9.22 6.22
CA ALA A 123 8.41 10.15 6.47
C ALA A 123 9.00 10.65 5.16
N ASP A 124 9.67 11.80 5.22
CA ASP A 124 10.57 12.22 4.14
C ASP A 124 11.55 11.09 3.79
N ALA A 125 11.82 10.88 2.51
CA ALA A 125 12.67 9.78 2.05
C ALA A 125 14.12 9.82 2.59
N SER A 126 14.59 10.97 3.08
CA SER A 126 15.89 11.10 3.74
C SER A 126 15.93 10.50 5.15
N CYS A 127 14.78 10.16 5.74
CA CYS A 127 14.72 9.58 7.08
C CYS A 127 15.31 8.17 7.12
N SER A 128 16.04 7.88 8.19
CA SER A 128 16.44 6.55 8.60
C SER A 128 16.04 6.34 10.04
N PHE A 129 15.54 5.14 10.34
CA PHE A 129 15.16 4.73 11.69
C PHE A 129 16.21 3.75 12.19
N ALA A 130 16.87 4.09 13.30
CA ALA A 130 17.77 3.15 13.96
C ALA A 130 16.98 2.14 14.80
N ALA A 131 17.61 1.01 15.10
CA ALA A 131 17.00 -0.01 15.95
C ALA A 131 16.73 0.53 17.37
N GLY A 132 15.57 0.23 17.95
CA GLY A 132 15.18 0.67 19.29
C GLY A 132 14.69 2.12 19.38
N LYS A 133 14.39 2.76 18.24
CA LYS A 133 14.03 4.18 18.18
C LYS A 133 12.61 4.40 17.73
N ALA A 134 12.00 5.46 18.27
CA ALA A 134 10.70 5.93 17.84
C ALA A 134 10.82 6.71 16.51
N PRO A 135 9.72 6.87 15.75
CA PRO A 135 9.77 7.51 14.44
C PRO A 135 10.26 8.97 14.47
N SER A 136 10.10 9.64 15.61
CA SER A 136 10.50 11.03 15.83
C SER A 136 11.94 11.19 16.33
N ASP A 137 12.63 10.12 16.68
CA ASP A 137 13.99 10.16 17.22
C ASP A 137 15.04 10.47 16.14
N ASP A 138 16.30 10.59 16.54
CA ASP A 138 17.46 10.72 15.65
C ASP A 138 17.36 11.85 14.60
N GLY A 139 16.68 12.94 14.94
CA GLY A 139 16.52 14.12 14.07
C GLY A 139 15.31 14.06 13.14
N ASN A 140 14.43 13.07 13.30
CA ASN A 140 13.25 12.88 12.46
C ASN A 140 12.00 13.63 12.94
N GLN A 141 12.09 14.43 14.02
CA GLN A 141 10.93 15.06 14.68
C GLN A 141 10.02 15.86 13.74
N GLN A 142 10.59 16.52 12.73
CA GLN A 142 9.86 17.37 11.78
C GLN A 142 9.63 16.70 10.42
N LYS A 143 10.07 15.45 10.28
CA LYS A 143 10.10 14.73 9.00
C LYS A 143 9.13 13.56 8.94
N THR A 144 8.38 13.29 10.00
CA THR A 144 7.45 12.16 10.08
C THR A 144 6.03 12.61 10.37
N VAL A 145 5.07 12.08 9.63
CA VAL A 145 3.65 12.11 9.98
C VAL A 145 3.28 10.78 10.60
N ARG A 146 2.57 10.80 11.73
CA ARG A 146 2.19 9.62 12.49
C ARG A 146 0.69 9.64 12.82
N TYR A 147 0.01 8.53 12.54
CA TYR A 147 -1.34 8.26 12.98
C TYR A 147 -1.34 7.23 14.12
N TRP A 148 -1.66 7.70 15.32
CA TRP A 148 -1.66 6.91 16.56
C TRP A 148 -2.90 6.04 16.68
N GLY A 149 -2.73 4.76 16.99
CA GLY A 149 -3.83 3.81 17.09
C GLY A 149 -4.60 3.89 18.39
N PHE A 150 -3.92 4.10 19.52
CA PHE A 150 -4.58 4.12 20.83
C PHE A 150 -5.48 5.34 21.05
N ILE A 151 -5.06 6.51 20.55
CA ILE A 151 -5.75 7.79 20.77
C ILE A 151 -6.36 8.38 19.50
N GLY A 152 -6.11 7.79 18.33
CA GLY A 152 -6.62 8.29 17.05
C GLY A 152 -6.01 9.62 16.62
N TYR A 153 -4.94 10.09 17.25
CA TYR A 153 -4.37 11.39 16.92
C TYR A 153 -3.48 11.32 15.68
N LEU A 154 -3.50 12.39 14.90
CA LEU A 154 -2.54 12.63 13.84
C LEU A 154 -1.47 13.59 14.37
N SER A 155 -0.19 13.25 14.22
CA SER A 155 0.91 14.08 14.69
C SER A 155 1.95 14.32 13.60
N HIS A 156 2.46 15.56 13.56
CA HIS A 156 3.54 16.03 12.70
C HIS A 156 4.31 17.15 13.45
N ILE A 157 4.79 18.20 12.78
CA ILE A 157 5.45 19.38 13.35
C ILE A 157 4.54 20.06 14.39
N THR A 158 3.23 20.10 14.11
CA THR A 158 2.23 20.57 15.07
C THR A 158 1.84 19.44 16.02
N TYR A 159 1.59 19.82 17.28
CA TYR A 159 1.09 18.91 18.30
C TYR A 159 -0.18 18.18 17.85
N PHE A 160 -0.42 17.04 18.50
CA PHE A 160 -1.50 16.09 18.25
C PHE A 160 -2.82 16.72 17.79
N ILE A 161 -3.23 16.38 16.57
CA ILE A 161 -4.50 16.75 15.96
C ILE A 161 -5.50 15.63 16.25
N ASP A 162 -6.62 15.97 16.87
CA ASP A 162 -7.72 15.06 17.18
C ASP A 162 -8.70 14.91 16.01
N GLY A 163 -9.68 14.01 16.14
CA GLY A 163 -10.80 13.87 15.21
C GLY A 163 -10.76 12.62 14.32
N ASN A 164 -9.63 11.94 14.18
CA ASN A 164 -9.63 10.59 13.60
C ASN A 164 -10.06 9.56 14.63
N GLN A 165 -10.57 8.43 14.14
CA GLN A 165 -10.98 7.30 14.95
C GLN A 165 -9.77 6.55 15.54
N GLU A 166 -9.93 5.97 16.73
CA GLU A 166 -8.99 5.00 17.30
C GLU A 166 -9.10 3.64 16.59
N TYR A 167 -8.01 2.90 16.47
CA TYR A 167 -8.03 1.55 15.88
C TYR A 167 -7.32 0.53 16.76
N ALA A 168 -7.88 -0.66 16.83
CA ALA A 168 -7.45 -1.80 17.65
C ALA A 168 -6.57 -2.79 16.87
N ASN A 169 -5.97 -3.74 17.59
CA ASN A 169 -5.39 -4.92 16.97
C ASN A 169 -6.45 -5.61 16.09
N ARG A 170 -6.00 -6.22 14.99
CA ARG A 170 -6.83 -6.91 13.98
C ARG A 170 -7.77 -6.01 13.17
N GLN A 171 -7.66 -4.69 13.33
CA GLN A 171 -8.27 -3.75 12.38
C GLN A 171 -7.26 -3.35 11.31
N ARG A 172 -7.76 -3.14 10.10
CA ARG A 172 -6.98 -2.65 8.97
C ARG A 172 -6.88 -1.13 9.06
N VAL A 173 -5.65 -0.62 9.11
CA VAL A 173 -5.35 0.81 9.01
C VAL A 173 -4.53 1.04 7.76
N ALA A 174 -4.84 2.11 7.03
CA ALA A 174 -4.14 2.42 5.79
C ALA A 174 -3.76 3.90 5.68
N VAL A 175 -2.71 4.14 4.90
CA VAL A 175 -2.31 5.48 4.44
C VAL A 175 -2.24 5.45 2.93
N GLU A 176 -2.94 6.38 2.29
CA GLU A 176 -2.86 6.61 0.85
C GLU A 176 -2.17 7.96 0.61
N VAL A 177 -1.15 7.99 -0.22
CA VAL A 177 -0.47 9.20 -0.67
C VAL A 177 -0.78 9.42 -2.14
N ASP A 178 -1.16 10.64 -2.48
CA ASP A 178 -1.39 11.12 -3.84
C ASP A 178 -0.30 12.12 -4.22
N MET A 179 0.71 11.60 -4.94
CA MET A 179 1.85 12.37 -5.45
C MET A 179 1.52 13.09 -6.76
N THR A 180 0.30 12.93 -7.30
CA THR A 180 -0.14 13.53 -8.57
C THR A 180 -0.74 14.92 -8.40
N THR A 181 -1.12 15.26 -7.16
CA THR A 181 -1.71 16.55 -6.80
C THR A 181 -0.64 17.55 -6.36
N VAL A 182 -0.93 18.85 -6.54
CA VAL A 182 -0.09 19.95 -6.06
C VAL A 182 -0.98 20.90 -5.24
N PRO A 183 -0.84 20.97 -3.91
CA PRO A 183 0.12 20.21 -3.09
C PRO A 183 -0.21 18.72 -3.01
N GLN A 184 0.81 17.86 -2.86
CA GLN A 184 0.63 16.42 -2.65
C GLN A 184 -0.13 16.17 -1.35
N ARG A 185 -0.91 15.08 -1.30
CA ARG A 185 -1.81 14.80 -0.17
C ARG A 185 -1.63 13.40 0.39
N ALA A 186 -1.84 13.23 1.69
CA ALA A 186 -1.95 11.93 2.35
C ALA A 186 -3.28 11.81 3.12
N THR A 187 -3.97 10.69 2.95
CA THR A 187 -5.26 10.37 3.59
C THR A 187 -5.15 9.07 4.37
N PHE A 188 -5.84 8.99 5.50
CA PHE A 188 -5.82 7.83 6.40
C PHE A 188 -7.16 7.10 6.39
N PHE A 189 -7.14 5.79 6.63
CA PHE A 189 -8.33 4.95 6.64
C PHE A 189 -8.30 3.96 7.80
N VAL A 190 -9.46 3.63 8.34
CA VAL A 190 -9.67 2.51 9.28
C VAL A 190 -10.80 1.66 8.73
N GLU A 191 -10.54 0.37 8.47
CA GLU A 191 -11.50 -0.54 7.82
C GLU A 191 -12.11 0.03 6.54
N ASP A 192 -11.26 0.58 5.67
CA ASP A 192 -11.64 1.25 4.42
C ASP A 192 -12.50 2.52 4.59
N VAL A 193 -12.73 3.00 5.82
CA VAL A 193 -13.42 4.25 6.11
C VAL A 193 -12.40 5.39 6.19
N GLU A 194 -12.53 6.37 5.30
CA GLU A 194 -11.71 7.58 5.26
C GLU A 194 -11.82 8.37 6.57
N GLN A 195 -10.68 8.81 7.10
CA GLN A 195 -10.60 9.57 8.34
C GLN A 195 -10.76 11.08 8.08
N PRO A 196 -11.32 11.86 9.03
CA PRO A 196 -11.59 13.29 8.83
C PRO A 196 -10.35 14.13 8.54
N ASN A 197 -9.20 13.78 9.14
CA ASN A 197 -7.95 14.51 8.93
C ASN A 197 -7.12 13.92 7.81
N PHE A 198 -6.55 14.81 7.01
CA PHE A 198 -5.60 14.53 5.93
C PHE A 198 -4.43 15.51 5.99
N VAL A 199 -3.31 15.15 5.37
CA VAL A 199 -2.11 16.00 5.29
C VAL A 199 -1.95 16.51 3.86
N ILE A 200 -1.61 17.78 3.70
CA ILE A 200 -1.26 18.39 2.41
C ILE A 200 0.16 18.95 2.46
N GLY A 201 0.80 19.03 1.30
CA GLY A 201 2.18 19.54 1.17
C GLY A 201 3.21 18.53 1.68
N ILE A 202 2.97 17.24 1.44
CA ILE A 202 3.94 16.18 1.76
C ILE A 202 5.16 16.28 0.83
N PRO A 203 6.35 15.79 1.24
CA PRO A 203 7.57 15.85 0.43
C PRO A 203 7.42 15.17 -0.95
N GLU A 204 8.26 15.56 -1.91
CA GLU A 204 8.30 14.96 -3.26
C GLU A 204 8.71 13.48 -3.26
N ALA A 205 9.35 13.02 -2.19
CA ALA A 205 9.72 11.63 -1.98
C ALA A 205 9.45 11.24 -0.52
N ILE A 206 8.65 10.20 -0.32
CA ILE A 206 8.31 9.70 1.01
C ILE A 206 8.59 8.20 1.14
N ARG A 207 8.70 7.75 2.37
CA ARG A 207 8.71 6.32 2.71
C ARG A 207 7.65 6.03 3.77
N PHE A 208 6.90 4.95 3.61
CA PHE A 208 6.00 4.46 4.63
C PHE A 208 6.78 3.83 5.79
N TRP A 209 6.19 3.87 6.98
CA TRP A 209 6.72 3.18 8.14
C TRP A 209 5.60 2.72 9.08
N VAL A 210 5.92 1.70 9.87
CA VAL A 210 5.07 1.11 10.93
C VAL A 210 5.85 0.99 12.24
#